data_AF-A0A1C5WXG8-F1
#
_entry.id   AF-A0A1C5WXG8-F1
#
_cell.length_a   1.000
_cell.length_b   1.000
_cell.length_c   1.000
_cell.angle_alpha   90.00
_cell.angle_beta   90.00
_cell.angle_gamma   90.00
#
_symmetry.space_group_name_H-M   'P 1'
#
loop_
_entity.id
_entity.type
_entity.pdbx_description
1 polymer ?
#
loop_
_entity_poly.entity_id
_entity_poly.type
_entity_poly.pdbx_seq_one_letter_code
_entity_poly.pdbx_strand_id
1 'polypeptide(L)'
;MKKIFLTIILAIAFVAPSCGHSPKVQESANTETTDTPKVYWYKNISSGNLIKIYEALGREAKGNVAVKLSTGEPGGHNFLQPELIKGLVQKVNGTIVECNTAYGGGRSNTKSHLKAAADHGFTAIANVDIMDAEGETELPVKGGKHLTKDIVGKNFLNYDFTIILSHFKGHAMGGFGGAIKNMSIGIASSNGKRLIHSAGESTTSWGNPKQDDFLESMAEAAKAIADHCGENILYISVANNLSVDCDCDSSPEDPKMGDIGILASLDPVALDRACTDLVRSSKDHGKKHLIERIDSRHGMHTLDHAEALGMGSQKYELIELD
;
A
#
# COMPACT_ATOMS: atom_id res chain seq x y z
N MET A 1 -15.46 -76.70 -27.42
CA MET A 1 -16.60 -77.63 -27.23
C MET A 1 -17.44 -77.14 -26.04
N LYS A 2 -18.78 -77.03 -26.23
CA LYS A 2 -19.86 -76.82 -25.22
C LYS A 2 -19.89 -75.45 -24.51
N LYS A 3 -20.80 -74.52 -24.87
CA LYS A 3 -22.27 -74.39 -24.62
C LYS A 3 -22.62 -73.88 -23.21
N ILE A 4 -23.44 -72.82 -23.15
CA ILE A 4 -24.62 -72.54 -22.27
C ILE A 4 -25.14 -71.13 -22.70
N PHE A 5 -26.19 -70.98 -23.51
CA PHE A 5 -27.63 -70.84 -23.20
C PHE A 5 -28.00 -69.77 -22.14
N LEU A 6 -28.71 -68.71 -22.53
CA LEU A 6 -30.11 -68.48 -22.13
C LEU A 6 -30.77 -67.31 -22.89
N THR A 7 -31.99 -67.57 -23.35
CA THR A 7 -32.97 -66.67 -24.00
C THR A 7 -33.86 -65.99 -22.94
N ILE A 8 -34.52 -64.86 -23.27
CA ILE A 8 -35.90 -64.39 -22.89
C ILE A 8 -35.94 -62.84 -23.04
N ILE A 9 -36.50 -62.31 -24.14
CA ILE A 9 -37.86 -61.72 -24.29
C ILE A 9 -38.17 -60.58 -23.30
N LEU A 10 -38.35 -59.34 -23.78
CA LEU A 10 -39.55 -58.53 -23.47
C LEU A 10 -39.72 -57.25 -24.33
N ALA A 11 -40.90 -57.19 -24.98
CA ALA A 11 -41.79 -56.07 -25.28
C ALA A 11 -41.25 -54.71 -25.82
N ILE A 12 -41.67 -54.41 -27.05
CA ILE A 12 -41.77 -53.06 -27.62
C ILE A 12 -43.09 -52.43 -27.15
N ALA A 13 -43.03 -51.23 -26.58
CA ALA A 13 -44.18 -50.34 -26.42
C ALA A 13 -43.80 -48.91 -26.82
N PHE A 14 -44.49 -48.38 -27.81
CA PHE A 14 -44.45 -46.98 -28.24
C PHE A 14 -45.20 -46.10 -27.23
N VAL A 15 -44.58 -45.01 -26.76
CA VAL A 15 -45.27 -43.86 -26.14
C VAL A 15 -44.58 -42.55 -26.55
N ALA A 16 -45.41 -41.53 -26.83
CA ALA A 16 -45.16 -40.21 -27.40
C ALA A 16 -44.19 -39.27 -26.62
N PRO A 17 -43.69 -38.17 -27.23
CA PRO A 17 -42.76 -37.26 -26.57
C PRO A 17 -43.48 -36.34 -25.57
N SER A 18 -43.18 -36.54 -24.28
CA SER A 18 -43.51 -35.59 -23.21
C SER A 18 -42.47 -34.48 -23.14
N CYS A 19 -42.93 -33.24 -23.09
CA CYS A 19 -42.12 -32.06 -22.81
C CYS A 19 -41.41 -32.22 -21.45
N GLY A 20 -40.08 -32.23 -21.47
CA GLY A 20 -39.23 -32.18 -20.27
C GLY A 20 -38.53 -30.84 -20.17
N HIS A 21 -38.97 -30.01 -19.22
CA HIS A 21 -38.25 -28.83 -18.76
C HIS A 21 -36.87 -29.24 -18.24
N SER A 22 -35.81 -28.75 -18.87
CA SER A 22 -34.46 -28.75 -18.28
C SER A 22 -34.32 -27.52 -17.39
N PRO A 23 -33.80 -27.63 -16.15
CA PRO A 23 -33.50 -26.45 -15.35
C PRO A 23 -32.34 -25.71 -16.02
N LYS A 24 -32.61 -24.51 -16.52
CA LYS A 24 -31.56 -23.56 -16.90
C LYS A 24 -30.79 -23.23 -15.64
N VAL A 25 -29.53 -23.66 -15.58
CA VAL A 25 -28.53 -23.08 -14.69
C VAL A 25 -28.47 -21.61 -15.06
N GLN A 26 -29.00 -20.78 -14.17
CA GLN A 26 -28.95 -19.34 -14.28
C GLN A 26 -27.51 -18.96 -13.93
N GLU A 27 -26.68 -18.85 -14.96
CA GLU A 27 -25.37 -18.24 -14.88
C GLU A 27 -25.62 -16.80 -14.41
N SER A 28 -25.45 -16.55 -13.12
CA SER A 28 -25.46 -15.21 -12.57
C SER A 28 -24.25 -14.50 -13.18
N ALA A 29 -24.51 -13.72 -14.22
CA ALA A 29 -23.58 -12.70 -14.66
C ALA A 29 -23.36 -11.77 -13.45
N ASN A 30 -22.24 -11.98 -12.75
CA ASN A 30 -21.65 -10.91 -11.96
C ASN A 30 -21.29 -9.83 -12.97
N THR A 31 -22.20 -8.89 -13.18
CA THR A 31 -21.83 -7.57 -13.67
C THR A 31 -21.02 -6.93 -12.56
N GLU A 32 -19.73 -7.27 -12.48
CA GLU A 32 -18.74 -6.39 -11.90
C GLU A 32 -18.81 -5.11 -12.72
N THR A 33 -19.59 -4.16 -12.24
CA THR A 33 -19.40 -2.77 -12.61
C THR A 33 -17.97 -2.44 -12.17
N THR A 34 -17.05 -2.47 -13.12
CA THR A 34 -15.69 -1.93 -12.97
C THR A 34 -15.80 -0.41 -12.86
N ASP A 35 -16.38 0.05 -11.76
CA ASP A 35 -16.46 1.47 -11.46
C ASP A 35 -15.03 1.98 -11.31
N THR A 36 -14.73 3.08 -11.99
CA THR A 36 -13.38 3.62 -11.99
C THR A 36 -13.03 4.07 -10.56
N PRO A 37 -11.87 3.69 -9.99
CA PRO A 37 -11.52 4.07 -8.63
C PRO A 37 -11.61 5.57 -8.39
N LYS A 38 -12.21 5.95 -7.26
CA LYS A 38 -12.32 7.37 -6.87
C LYS A 38 -11.09 7.78 -6.07
N VAL A 39 -10.55 8.95 -6.39
CA VAL A 39 -9.51 9.60 -5.61
C VAL A 39 -10.06 10.95 -5.15
N TYR A 40 -10.26 11.07 -3.84
CA TYR A 40 -10.69 12.31 -3.22
C TYR A 40 -9.49 13.24 -3.03
N TRP A 41 -9.69 14.55 -3.14
CA TRP A 41 -8.62 15.53 -3.03
C TRP A 41 -9.09 16.84 -2.37
N TYR A 42 -8.37 17.26 -1.34
CA TYR A 42 -8.38 18.64 -0.82
C TYR A 42 -7.04 19.30 -1.14
N LYS A 43 -7.06 20.50 -1.73
CA LYS A 43 -5.87 21.35 -1.90
C LYS A 43 -5.42 21.91 -0.56
N ASN A 44 -6.37 22.34 0.27
CA ASN A 44 -6.03 22.92 1.57
C ASN A 44 -5.67 21.83 2.60
N ILE A 45 -4.43 21.87 3.09
CA ILE A 45 -3.91 20.91 4.06
C ILE A 45 -4.22 21.40 5.48
N SER A 46 -5.05 20.64 6.18
CA SER A 46 -5.36 20.91 7.59
C SER A 46 -5.77 19.62 8.29
N SER A 47 -5.64 19.59 9.62
CA SER A 47 -6.08 18.44 10.43
C SER A 47 -7.58 18.15 10.25
N GLY A 48 -8.39 19.22 10.09
CA GLY A 48 -9.81 19.08 9.81
C GLY A 48 -10.11 18.44 8.46
N ASN A 49 -9.41 18.84 7.39
CA ASN A 49 -9.58 18.23 6.07
C ASN A 49 -9.05 16.79 6.02
N LEU A 50 -8.02 16.46 6.81
CA LEU A 50 -7.56 15.08 6.96
C LEU A 50 -8.62 14.16 7.59
N ILE A 51 -9.42 14.67 8.54
CA ILE A 51 -10.56 13.93 9.09
C ILE A 51 -11.68 13.80 8.04
N LYS A 52 -12.04 14.89 7.37
CA LYS A 52 -13.12 14.88 6.37
C LYS A 52 -12.83 13.96 5.19
N ILE A 53 -11.58 13.90 4.72
CA ILE A 53 -11.21 13.04 3.60
C ILE A 53 -11.23 11.56 3.99
N TYR A 54 -10.86 11.23 5.23
CA TYR A 54 -11.06 9.89 5.78
C TYR A 54 -12.55 9.52 5.78
N GLU A 55 -13.42 10.43 6.23
CA GLU A 55 -14.88 10.21 6.24
C GLU A 55 -15.44 10.03 4.82
N ALA A 56 -14.90 10.76 3.83
CA ALA A 56 -15.32 10.68 2.43
C ALA A 56 -15.06 9.29 1.80
N LEU A 57 -14.10 8.52 2.32
CA LEU A 57 -13.85 7.15 1.85
C LEU A 57 -14.99 6.17 2.19
N GLY A 58 -15.84 6.50 3.17
CA GLY A 58 -16.95 5.65 3.59
C GLY A 58 -16.54 4.29 4.18
N ARG A 59 -15.26 4.10 4.51
CA ARG A 59 -14.71 2.87 5.10
C ARG A 59 -14.27 3.13 6.54
N GLU A 60 -15.12 2.74 7.47
CA GLU A 60 -14.88 2.92 8.91
C GLU A 60 -13.79 1.97 9.43
N ALA A 61 -12.74 2.52 10.05
CA ALA A 61 -11.71 1.76 10.74
C ALA A 61 -12.25 1.17 12.07
N LYS A 62 -12.02 -0.13 12.30
CA LYS A 62 -12.57 -0.89 13.44
C LYS A 62 -11.50 -1.75 14.10
N GLY A 63 -11.74 -2.12 15.37
CA GLY A 63 -10.84 -2.99 16.13
C GLY A 63 -9.52 -2.31 16.48
N ASN A 64 -8.44 -3.09 16.48
CA ASN A 64 -7.09 -2.58 16.63
C ASN A 64 -6.63 -1.93 15.33
N VAL A 65 -6.57 -0.59 15.29
CA VAL A 65 -6.23 0.17 14.09
C VAL A 65 -4.73 0.50 14.04
N ALA A 66 -4.04 -0.02 13.03
CA ALA A 66 -2.69 0.38 12.66
C ALA A 66 -2.74 1.65 11.78
N VAL A 67 -2.06 2.72 12.20
CA VAL A 67 -1.81 3.89 11.36
C VAL A 67 -0.36 3.87 10.93
N LYS A 68 -0.12 3.42 9.70
CA LYS A 68 1.21 3.30 9.15
C LYS A 68 1.65 4.64 8.55
N LEU A 69 2.75 5.20 9.07
CA LEU A 69 3.40 6.42 8.59
C LEU A 69 4.92 6.34 8.79
N SER A 70 5.68 7.35 8.36
CA SER A 70 7.10 7.49 8.71
C SER A 70 7.27 8.49 9.86
N THR A 71 7.93 8.07 10.93
CA THR A 71 8.28 8.94 12.07
C THR A 71 9.49 9.83 11.79
N GLY A 72 10.12 9.69 10.62
CA GLY A 72 11.24 10.51 10.18
C GLY A 72 12.57 10.11 10.80
N GLU A 73 13.65 10.11 10.00
CA GLU A 73 14.99 9.87 10.53
C GLU A 73 15.46 11.07 11.38
N PRO A 74 16.09 10.86 12.55
CA PRO A 74 16.64 11.97 13.33
C PRO A 74 17.55 12.87 12.50
N GLY A 75 17.31 14.17 12.57
CA GLY A 75 17.94 15.20 11.73
C GLY A 75 17.07 15.66 10.55
N GLY A 76 16.19 14.79 10.05
CA GLY A 76 15.17 15.14 9.08
C GLY A 76 14.08 16.02 9.70
N HIS A 77 13.40 16.82 8.87
CA HIS A 77 12.40 17.79 9.33
C HIS A 77 11.14 17.84 8.44
N ASN A 78 11.12 17.08 7.33
CA ASN A 78 10.04 17.09 6.36
C ASN A 78 8.98 16.02 6.62
N PHE A 79 9.01 15.27 7.73
CA PHE A 79 7.99 14.25 8.02
C PHE A 79 6.62 14.89 8.35
N LEU A 80 5.55 14.10 8.27
CA LEU A 80 4.21 14.58 8.65
C LEU A 80 4.21 14.97 10.12
N GLN A 81 3.93 16.25 10.37
CA GLN A 81 3.97 16.80 11.72
C GLN A 81 2.85 16.18 12.59
N PRO A 82 3.15 15.75 13.84
CA PRO A 82 2.16 15.19 14.74
C PRO A 82 0.91 16.08 14.88
N GLU A 83 1.06 17.40 14.91
CA GLU A 83 -0.04 18.37 15.01
C GLU A 83 -1.03 18.24 13.84
N LEU A 84 -0.55 17.95 12.63
CA LEU A 84 -1.40 17.78 11.45
C LEU A 84 -2.24 16.50 11.56
N ILE A 85 -1.60 15.40 11.97
CA ILE A 85 -2.19 14.05 11.91
C ILE A 85 -2.97 13.66 13.17
N LYS A 86 -2.71 14.33 14.31
CA LYS A 86 -3.26 14.00 15.64
C LYS A 86 -4.78 13.78 15.61
N GLY A 87 -5.51 14.67 14.95
CA GLY A 87 -6.97 14.59 14.88
C GLY A 87 -7.47 13.28 14.27
N LEU A 88 -6.87 12.86 13.15
CA LEU A 88 -7.21 11.59 12.49
C LEU A 88 -6.82 10.39 13.37
N VAL A 89 -5.55 10.35 13.83
CA VAL A 89 -5.04 9.23 14.63
C VAL A 89 -5.88 8.99 15.89
N GLN A 90 -6.25 10.07 16.59
CA GLN A 90 -7.06 9.98 17.80
C GLN A 90 -8.53 9.64 17.50
N LYS A 91 -9.09 10.13 16.40
CA LYS A 91 -10.47 9.81 15.97
C LYS A 91 -10.67 8.31 15.74
N VAL A 92 -9.66 7.64 15.18
CA VAL A 92 -9.71 6.19 14.89
C VAL A 92 -9.14 5.33 16.02
N ASN A 93 -8.79 5.94 17.16
CA ASN A 93 -8.08 5.27 18.26
C ASN A 93 -6.85 4.46 17.77
N GLY A 94 -6.11 5.05 16.83
CA GLY A 94 -5.05 4.39 16.10
C GLY A 94 -3.75 4.27 16.89
N THR A 95 -3.02 3.19 16.65
CA THR A 95 -1.61 3.03 17.04
C THR A 95 -0.73 3.36 15.85
N ILE A 96 0.28 4.21 16.03
CA ILE A 96 1.26 4.51 14.99
C ILE A 96 2.18 3.30 14.87
N VAL A 97 2.33 2.75 13.67
CA VAL A 97 3.13 1.53 13.46
C VAL A 97 4.30 1.76 12.52
N GLU A 98 5.47 1.23 12.86
CA GLU A 98 6.64 1.13 11.98
C GLU A 98 7.43 -0.15 12.24
N CYS A 99 8.32 -0.53 11.33
CA CYS A 99 9.38 -1.51 11.61
C CYS A 99 10.74 -0.81 11.59
N ASN A 100 11.71 -1.35 12.30
CA ASN A 100 13.08 -0.82 12.31
C ASN A 100 13.66 -0.67 10.89
N THR A 101 14.52 0.33 10.72
CA THR A 101 15.25 0.50 9.46
C THR A 101 16.23 -0.65 9.28
N ALA A 102 16.49 -1.02 8.03
CA ALA A 102 17.51 -2.02 7.72
C ALA A 102 18.90 -1.39 7.55
N TYR A 103 18.94 -0.08 7.26
CA TYR A 103 20.13 0.76 7.26
C TYR A 103 20.37 1.32 8.68
N GLY A 104 21.59 1.80 8.94
CA GLY A 104 21.95 2.41 10.22
C GLY A 104 21.18 3.69 10.53
N GLY A 105 21.49 4.36 11.64
CA GLY A 105 20.79 5.58 12.05
C GLY A 105 19.90 5.38 13.27
N GLY A 106 19.12 6.41 13.59
CA GLY A 106 18.34 6.48 14.82
C GLY A 106 17.19 5.48 14.88
N ARG A 107 16.71 5.01 13.73
CA ARG A 107 15.57 4.08 13.63
C ARG A 107 15.96 2.61 13.39
N SER A 108 17.25 2.28 13.51
CA SER A 108 17.77 0.93 13.21
C SER A 108 17.60 -0.11 14.32
N ASN A 109 17.19 0.31 15.51
CA ASN A 109 16.92 -0.55 16.66
C ASN A 109 15.75 0.01 17.48
N THR A 110 14.92 -0.86 18.05
CA THR A 110 13.66 -0.50 18.72
C THR A 110 13.81 0.59 19.75
N LYS A 111 14.82 0.52 20.63
CA LYS A 111 14.99 1.53 21.68
C LYS A 111 15.29 2.92 21.11
N SER A 112 16.17 3.01 20.11
CA SER A 112 16.51 4.29 19.49
C SER A 112 15.39 4.78 18.56
N HIS A 113 14.67 3.87 17.92
CA HIS A 113 13.53 4.19 17.07
C HIS A 113 12.38 4.79 17.87
N LEU A 114 12.01 4.18 19.02
CA LEU A 114 11.05 4.76 19.94
C LEU A 114 11.50 6.12 20.47
N LYS A 115 12.81 6.30 20.71
CA LYS A 115 13.35 7.60 21.09
C LYS A 115 13.16 8.63 19.96
N ALA A 116 13.46 8.28 18.71
CA ALA A 116 13.26 9.15 17.56
C ALA A 116 11.78 9.55 17.41
N ALA A 117 10.86 8.58 17.52
CA ALA A 117 9.42 8.84 17.49
C ALA A 117 8.97 9.78 18.63
N ALA A 118 9.54 9.62 19.83
CA ALA A 118 9.26 10.50 20.97
C ALA A 118 9.83 11.91 20.77
N ASP A 119 11.08 12.02 20.33
CA ASP A 119 11.74 13.30 20.06
C ASP A 119 11.02 14.09 18.96
N HIS A 120 10.45 13.41 17.97
CA HIS A 120 9.65 14.00 16.90
C HIS A 120 8.16 14.19 17.28
N GLY A 121 7.77 13.88 18.52
CA GLY A 121 6.44 14.17 19.07
C GLY A 121 5.34 13.14 18.80
N PHE A 122 5.62 12.03 18.13
CA PHE A 122 4.61 11.02 17.79
C PHE A 122 4.05 10.29 19.02
N THR A 123 4.89 10.00 20.01
CA THR A 123 4.45 9.33 21.26
C THR A 123 3.58 10.23 22.14
N ALA A 124 3.52 11.54 21.85
CA ALA A 124 2.66 12.47 22.57
C ALA A 124 1.21 12.46 22.06
N ILE A 125 0.96 11.90 20.87
CA ILE A 125 -0.37 11.89 20.25
C ILE A 125 -1.04 10.52 20.23
N ALA A 126 -0.25 9.43 20.22
CA ALA A 126 -0.71 8.05 20.19
C ALA A 126 0.39 7.08 20.66
N ASN A 127 0.00 5.81 20.89
CA ASN A 127 0.97 4.73 21.05
C ASN A 127 1.77 4.55 19.76
N VAL A 128 3.04 4.16 19.91
CA VAL A 128 3.93 3.80 18.80
C VAL A 128 4.38 2.36 18.98
N ASP A 129 4.11 1.52 17.98
CA ASP A 129 4.54 0.12 17.93
C ASP A 129 5.63 -0.06 16.87
N ILE A 130 6.79 -0.56 17.32
CA ILE A 130 7.87 -1.00 16.44
C ILE A 130 7.64 -2.50 16.20
N MET A 131 6.97 -2.81 15.10
CA MET A 131 6.30 -4.09 14.92
C MET A 131 7.26 -5.29 14.82
N ASP A 132 8.53 -5.07 14.49
CA ASP A 132 9.58 -6.09 14.45
C ASP A 132 10.40 -6.18 15.75
N ALA A 133 10.01 -5.50 16.82
CA ALA A 133 10.70 -5.53 18.11
C ALA A 133 10.73 -6.91 18.77
N GLU A 134 9.70 -7.73 18.53
CA GLU A 134 9.57 -9.08 19.09
C GLU A 134 9.71 -10.19 18.02
N GLY A 135 10.29 -9.83 16.87
CA GLY A 135 10.54 -10.73 15.75
C GLY A 135 9.70 -10.42 14.53
N GLU A 136 9.74 -11.33 13.56
CA GLU A 136 9.13 -11.18 12.24
C GLU A 136 8.23 -12.37 11.90
N THR A 137 7.38 -12.18 10.89
CA THR A 137 6.51 -13.21 10.32
C THR A 137 6.44 -13.04 8.81
N GLU A 138 5.90 -14.01 8.10
CA GLU A 138 5.84 -14.03 6.64
C GLU A 138 4.38 -13.94 6.15
N LEU A 139 4.15 -13.10 5.14
CA LEU A 139 2.90 -13.04 4.39
C LEU A 139 3.16 -13.55 2.96
N PRO A 140 2.29 -14.40 2.40
CA PRO A 140 2.51 -14.94 1.06
C PRO A 140 2.32 -13.86 -0.01
N VAL A 141 3.21 -13.84 -1.01
CA VAL A 141 3.05 -13.01 -2.22
C VAL A 141 2.45 -13.87 -3.32
N LYS A 142 1.26 -13.51 -3.80
CA LYS A 142 0.58 -14.21 -4.90
C LYS A 142 0.89 -13.52 -6.23
N GLY A 143 1.37 -14.31 -7.20
CA GLY A 143 1.65 -13.82 -8.56
C GLY A 143 2.91 -12.96 -8.68
N GLY A 144 3.74 -12.90 -7.63
CA GLY A 144 5.02 -12.19 -7.68
C GLY A 144 6.02 -12.83 -8.64
N LYS A 145 6.79 -11.99 -9.33
CA LYS A 145 7.89 -12.36 -10.21
C LYS A 145 9.16 -12.65 -9.41
N HIS A 146 9.40 -11.90 -8.33
CA HIS A 146 10.63 -11.98 -7.52
C HIS A 146 10.38 -12.58 -6.14
N LEU A 147 9.33 -12.10 -5.48
CA LEU A 147 8.99 -12.47 -4.11
C LEU A 147 7.94 -13.57 -4.08
N THR A 148 8.19 -14.59 -3.26
CA THR A 148 7.18 -15.59 -2.87
C THR A 148 6.53 -15.25 -1.53
N LYS A 149 7.13 -14.31 -0.79
CA LYS A 149 6.70 -13.85 0.53
C LYS A 149 7.21 -12.45 0.82
N ASP A 150 6.48 -11.74 1.66
CA ASP A 150 6.94 -10.54 2.35
C ASP A 150 7.25 -10.88 3.81
N ILE A 151 8.33 -10.33 4.37
CA ILE A 151 8.74 -10.56 5.76
C ILE A 151 8.42 -9.28 6.54
N VAL A 152 7.44 -9.36 7.43
CA VAL A 152 6.87 -8.21 8.15
C VAL A 152 7.15 -8.29 9.64
N GLY A 153 7.00 -7.17 10.35
CA GLY A 153 7.05 -7.18 11.81
C GLY A 153 5.96 -8.07 12.39
N LYS A 154 6.30 -8.94 13.35
CA LYS A 154 5.37 -9.92 13.93
C LYS A 154 4.11 -9.27 14.52
N ASN A 155 4.24 -8.09 15.10
CA ASN A 155 3.11 -7.40 15.72
C ASN A 155 2.07 -6.90 14.69
N PHE A 156 2.40 -6.88 13.39
CA PHE A 156 1.43 -6.49 12.35
C PHE A 156 0.16 -7.36 12.39
N LEU A 157 0.28 -8.63 12.80
CA LEU A 157 -0.85 -9.55 12.93
C LEU A 157 -1.81 -9.21 14.09
N ASN A 158 -1.47 -8.24 14.95
CA ASN A 158 -2.31 -7.82 16.06
C ASN A 158 -3.37 -6.78 15.67
N TYR A 159 -3.35 -6.31 14.42
CA TYR A 159 -4.20 -5.23 13.93
C TYR A 159 -5.33 -5.75 13.04
N ASP A 160 -6.54 -5.26 13.29
CA ASP A 160 -7.75 -5.64 12.55
C ASP A 160 -7.97 -4.73 11.33
N PHE A 161 -7.39 -3.53 11.34
CA PHE A 161 -7.56 -2.53 10.29
C PHE A 161 -6.28 -1.71 10.09
N THR A 162 -5.96 -1.40 8.84
CA THR A 162 -4.76 -0.63 8.48
C THR A 162 -5.12 0.68 7.76
N ILE A 163 -4.57 1.80 8.23
CA ILE A 163 -4.58 3.08 7.54
C ILE A 163 -3.15 3.34 7.06
N ILE A 164 -2.95 3.38 5.74
CA ILE A 164 -1.70 3.85 5.16
C ILE A 164 -1.78 5.37 5.07
N LEU A 165 -1.08 6.06 5.97
CA LEU A 165 -0.96 7.52 6.01
C LEU A 165 0.42 7.93 5.49
N SER A 166 0.55 7.99 4.18
CA SER A 166 1.81 8.30 3.49
C SER A 166 2.07 9.79 3.41
N HIS A 167 3.36 10.15 3.53
CA HIS A 167 3.85 11.41 3.02
C HIS A 167 4.29 11.20 1.57
N PHE A 168 3.50 11.69 0.61
CA PHE A 168 3.88 11.61 -0.80
C PHE A 168 5.02 12.59 -1.10
N LYS A 169 6.16 12.10 -1.61
CA LYS A 169 7.34 12.90 -1.99
C LYS A 169 8.33 12.12 -2.84
N GLY A 170 9.47 12.71 -3.21
CA GLY A 170 10.51 12.00 -3.95
C GLY A 170 11.21 10.91 -3.14
N HIS A 171 11.87 9.97 -3.82
CA HIS A 171 12.68 8.92 -3.18
C HIS A 171 13.92 8.59 -4.00
N ALA A 172 15.08 8.48 -3.35
CA ALA A 172 16.38 8.29 -3.99
C ALA A 172 16.48 7.04 -4.88
N MET A 173 15.85 5.94 -4.46
CA MET A 173 15.83 4.67 -5.22
C MET A 173 14.48 4.36 -5.87
N GLY A 174 13.39 4.92 -5.36
CA GLY A 174 12.02 4.52 -5.75
C GLY A 174 11.37 5.51 -6.72
N GLY A 175 12.05 6.62 -7.01
CA GLY A 175 11.50 7.77 -7.72
C GLY A 175 10.59 8.61 -6.82
N PHE A 176 9.58 7.99 -6.20
CA PHE A 176 8.75 8.61 -5.17
C PHE A 176 8.48 7.64 -4.01
N GLY A 177 8.09 8.20 -2.87
CA GLY A 177 7.48 7.46 -1.77
C GLY A 177 6.03 7.85 -1.68
N GLY A 178 5.12 6.91 -1.94
CA GLY A 178 3.67 7.06 -1.80
C GLY A 178 3.08 5.97 -0.91
N ALA A 179 1.80 5.70 -1.08
CA ALA A 179 1.07 4.66 -0.34
C ALA A 179 1.70 3.27 -0.55
N ILE A 180 2.07 2.91 -1.79
CA ILE A 180 2.64 1.59 -2.10
C ILE A 180 3.96 1.37 -1.37
N LYS A 181 4.89 2.35 -1.44
CA LYS A 181 6.17 2.27 -0.72
C LYS A 181 5.97 2.24 0.80
N ASN A 182 5.02 3.04 1.31
CA ASN A 182 4.76 3.14 2.73
C ASN A 182 4.21 1.84 3.32
N MET A 183 3.29 1.20 2.58
CA MET A 183 2.75 -0.12 2.90
C MET A 183 3.80 -1.23 2.76
N SER A 184 4.58 -1.23 1.68
CA SER A 184 5.64 -2.23 1.42
C SER A 184 6.81 -2.11 2.41
N ILE A 185 7.73 -1.17 2.15
CA ILE A 185 8.97 -1.00 2.93
C ILE A 185 8.68 -0.67 4.40
N GLY A 186 7.58 0.02 4.67
CA GLY A 186 7.28 0.49 6.01
C GLY A 186 6.79 -0.60 6.97
N ILE A 187 6.11 -1.64 6.47
CA ILE A 187 5.58 -2.76 7.26
C ILE A 187 6.55 -3.95 7.27
N ALA A 188 7.37 -4.08 6.22
CA ALA A 188 8.46 -5.05 6.17
C ALA A 188 9.40 -4.92 7.39
N SER A 189 9.86 -6.04 7.97
CA SER A 189 10.87 -6.03 9.04
C SER A 189 12.23 -5.52 8.51
N SER A 190 13.22 -5.29 9.37
CA SER A 190 14.58 -5.00 8.89
C SER A 190 15.12 -6.06 7.89
N ASN A 191 14.78 -7.34 8.05
CA ASN A 191 15.18 -8.38 7.08
C ASN A 191 14.30 -8.36 5.83
N GLY A 192 12.99 -8.14 5.98
CA GLY A 192 12.08 -7.99 4.84
C GLY A 192 12.45 -6.82 3.95
N LYS A 193 12.86 -5.69 4.53
CA LYS A 193 13.41 -4.56 3.77
C LYS A 193 14.60 -4.99 2.90
N ARG A 194 15.51 -5.82 3.42
CA ARG A 194 16.66 -6.33 2.63
C ARG A 194 16.20 -7.31 1.55
N LEU A 195 15.21 -8.16 1.85
CA LEU A 195 14.62 -9.07 0.87
C LEU A 195 14.03 -8.30 -0.31
N ILE A 196 13.26 -7.25 -0.04
CA ILE A 196 12.69 -6.38 -1.07
C ILE A 196 13.82 -5.66 -1.83
N HIS A 197 14.78 -5.03 -1.14
CA HIS A 197 15.87 -4.31 -1.80
C HIS A 197 16.80 -5.18 -2.64
N SER A 198 16.87 -6.49 -2.36
CA SER A 198 17.65 -7.45 -3.12
C SER A 198 16.83 -8.19 -4.18
N ALA A 199 15.57 -7.80 -4.40
CA ALA A 199 14.63 -8.47 -5.30
C ALA A 199 14.49 -9.98 -5.01
N GLY A 200 14.39 -10.35 -3.72
CA GLY A 200 14.16 -11.73 -3.28
C GLY A 200 15.43 -12.53 -2.97
N GLU A 201 16.62 -12.00 -3.26
CA GLU A 201 17.87 -12.76 -3.18
C GLU A 201 18.47 -12.85 -1.76
N SER A 202 18.23 -11.88 -0.88
CA SER A 202 18.92 -11.81 0.41
C SER A 202 18.13 -11.12 1.52
N THR A 203 18.12 -11.72 2.71
CA THR A 203 17.62 -11.10 3.95
C THR A 203 18.71 -10.43 4.79
N THR A 204 19.98 -10.61 4.43
CA THR A 204 21.14 -10.17 5.22
C THR A 204 22.01 -9.12 4.52
N SER A 205 21.79 -8.88 3.22
CA SER A 205 22.49 -7.87 2.44
C SER A 205 21.52 -7.11 1.54
N TRP A 206 21.90 -5.92 1.09
CA TRP A 206 21.09 -5.13 0.15
C TRP A 206 21.03 -5.70 -1.25
N GLY A 207 21.93 -6.63 -1.60
CA GLY A 207 22.11 -7.06 -2.99
C GLY A 207 22.53 -5.90 -3.91
N ASN A 208 22.36 -6.11 -5.20
CA ASN A 208 22.50 -5.09 -6.24
C ASN A 208 21.60 -5.45 -7.43
N PRO A 209 20.26 -5.54 -7.24
CA PRO A 209 19.36 -5.91 -8.32
C PRO A 209 19.32 -4.82 -9.40
N LYS A 210 18.72 -5.13 -10.54
CA LYS A 210 18.39 -4.08 -11.51
C LYS A 210 17.36 -3.14 -10.89
N GLN A 211 17.37 -1.88 -11.34
CA GLN A 211 16.45 -0.85 -10.85
C GLN A 211 14.99 -1.34 -10.86
N ASP A 212 14.54 -1.89 -11.98
CA ASP A 212 13.14 -2.31 -12.15
C ASP A 212 12.81 -3.57 -11.32
N ASP A 213 13.77 -4.47 -11.08
CA ASP A 213 13.56 -5.66 -10.23
C ASP A 213 13.29 -5.23 -8.77
N PHE A 214 13.97 -4.18 -8.29
CA PHE A 214 13.67 -3.58 -6.99
C PHE A 214 12.24 -2.98 -6.95
N LEU A 215 11.85 -2.20 -7.96
CA LEU A 215 10.52 -1.59 -8.01
C LEU A 215 9.40 -2.64 -8.07
N GLU A 216 9.60 -3.70 -8.85
CA GLU A 216 8.69 -4.83 -8.97
C GLU A 216 8.55 -5.56 -7.63
N SER A 217 9.65 -5.88 -6.97
CA SER A 217 9.62 -6.52 -5.63
C SER A 217 8.95 -5.63 -4.56
N MET A 218 9.08 -4.31 -4.66
CA MET A 218 8.40 -3.37 -3.77
C MET A 218 6.88 -3.43 -3.95
N ALA A 219 6.40 -3.46 -5.19
CA ALA A 219 4.97 -3.64 -5.50
C ALA A 219 4.44 -5.02 -5.06
N GLU A 220 5.26 -6.06 -5.19
CA GLU A 220 4.92 -7.43 -4.74
C GLU A 220 4.74 -7.54 -3.23
N ALA A 221 5.63 -6.92 -2.45
CA ALA A 221 5.49 -6.86 -0.99
C ALA A 221 4.26 -6.03 -0.58
N ALA A 222 4.02 -4.88 -1.23
CA ALA A 222 2.79 -4.11 -1.04
C ALA A 222 1.53 -4.97 -1.28
N LYS A 223 1.53 -5.80 -2.33
CA LYS A 223 0.42 -6.71 -2.61
C LYS A 223 0.19 -7.73 -1.49
N ALA A 224 1.23 -8.27 -0.87
CA ALA A 224 1.07 -9.19 0.26
C ALA A 224 0.33 -8.53 1.43
N ILE A 225 0.61 -7.25 1.70
CA ILE A 225 -0.12 -6.49 2.74
C ILE A 225 -1.58 -6.26 2.33
N ALA A 226 -1.82 -5.80 1.10
CA ALA A 226 -3.18 -5.55 0.61
C ALA A 226 -4.03 -6.83 0.64
N ASP A 227 -3.48 -7.95 0.18
CA ASP A 227 -4.13 -9.27 0.21
C ASP A 227 -4.42 -9.74 1.65
N HIS A 228 -3.50 -9.47 2.59
CA HIS A 228 -3.70 -9.81 4.00
C HIS A 228 -4.82 -9.01 4.65
N CYS A 229 -4.88 -7.69 4.37
CA CYS A 229 -5.89 -6.82 4.97
C CYS A 229 -7.28 -6.95 4.31
N GLY A 230 -7.33 -7.37 3.04
CA GLY A 230 -8.57 -7.42 2.27
C GLY A 230 -9.25 -6.04 2.22
N GLU A 231 -10.49 -5.95 2.69
CA GLU A 231 -11.21 -4.68 2.77
C GLU A 231 -10.86 -3.84 4.01
N ASN A 232 -10.12 -4.38 4.98
CA ASN A 232 -9.76 -3.67 6.21
C ASN A 232 -8.51 -2.79 6.05
N ILE A 233 -8.42 -2.10 4.92
CA ILE A 233 -7.35 -1.15 4.61
C ILE A 233 -7.89 0.06 3.84
N LEU A 234 -7.27 1.21 4.05
CA LEU A 234 -7.47 2.42 3.25
C LEU A 234 -6.18 3.23 3.14
N TYR A 235 -6.16 4.16 2.17
CA TYR A 235 -4.95 4.90 1.81
C TYR A 235 -5.21 6.40 1.77
N ILE A 236 -4.34 7.15 2.46
CA ILE A 236 -4.35 8.62 2.49
C ILE A 236 -2.91 9.10 2.28
N SER A 237 -2.71 9.93 1.26
CA SER A 237 -1.42 10.58 0.97
C SER A 237 -1.52 12.07 1.25
N VAL A 238 -0.63 12.58 2.10
CA VAL A 238 -0.41 14.02 2.26
C VAL A 238 0.80 14.40 1.42
N ALA A 239 0.62 15.35 0.51
CA ALA A 239 1.64 15.82 -0.42
C ALA A 239 2.02 17.28 -0.09
N ASN A 240 2.64 17.48 1.08
CA ASN A 240 3.23 18.76 1.49
C ASN A 240 4.75 18.70 1.51
N ASN A 241 5.45 19.82 1.72
CA ASN A 241 6.91 19.87 1.89
C ASN A 241 7.66 18.95 0.89
N LEU A 242 7.31 19.09 -0.39
CA LEU A 242 7.66 18.16 -1.47
C LEU A 242 9.14 18.23 -1.86
N SER A 243 9.97 17.63 -1.02
CA SER A 243 11.38 17.35 -1.30
C SER A 243 11.53 16.23 -2.32
N VAL A 244 12.68 16.22 -3.01
CA VAL A 244 13.10 15.09 -3.85
C VAL A 244 13.57 13.90 -3.00
N ASP A 245 13.91 14.11 -1.73
CA ASP A 245 14.35 13.07 -0.80
C ASP A 245 13.25 12.71 0.20
N CYS A 246 13.28 11.45 0.66
CA CYS A 246 12.24 10.89 1.50
C CYS A 246 12.50 11.17 2.99
N ASP A 247 11.48 11.03 3.84
CA ASP A 247 11.60 11.17 5.31
C ASP A 247 12.54 10.13 5.96
N CYS A 248 12.97 9.12 5.20
CA CYS A 248 14.02 8.20 5.61
C CYS A 248 15.43 8.78 5.52
N ASP A 249 15.59 9.93 4.87
CA ASP A 249 16.83 10.67 4.83
C ASP A 249 16.96 11.58 6.07
N SER A 250 18.10 11.52 6.74
CA SER A 250 18.44 12.38 7.88
C SER A 250 18.83 13.81 7.47
N SER A 251 19.07 14.06 6.18
CA SER A 251 19.45 15.37 5.65
C SER A 251 18.81 15.60 4.27
N PRO A 252 17.47 15.62 4.17
CA PRO A 252 16.78 15.74 2.89
C PRO A 252 17.03 17.11 2.24
N GLU A 253 17.05 17.16 0.91
CA GLU A 253 17.02 18.42 0.18
C GLU A 253 15.78 19.26 0.54
N ASP A 254 15.91 20.59 0.48
CA ASP A 254 14.77 21.48 0.69
C ASP A 254 13.71 21.31 -0.41
N PRO A 255 12.40 21.41 -0.06
CA PRO A 255 11.33 21.39 -1.05
C PRO A 255 11.50 22.47 -2.12
N LYS A 256 11.41 22.06 -3.39
CA LYS A 256 11.54 22.98 -4.54
C LYS A 256 10.21 23.31 -5.19
N MET A 257 9.12 22.68 -4.77
CA MET A 257 7.76 22.96 -5.22
C MET A 257 6.81 23.10 -4.03
N GLY A 258 5.74 23.87 -4.20
CA GLY A 258 4.66 24.00 -3.24
C GLY A 258 3.83 22.73 -3.08
N ASP A 259 3.06 22.71 -2.01
CA ASP A 259 2.19 21.59 -1.63
C ASP A 259 1.11 21.30 -2.70
N ILE A 260 0.70 20.04 -2.78
CA ILE A 260 -0.39 19.58 -3.66
C ILE A 260 -1.70 19.41 -2.89
N GLY A 261 -1.65 18.87 -1.67
CA GLY A 261 -2.85 18.67 -0.86
C GLY A 261 -2.89 17.35 -0.09
N ILE A 262 -4.10 16.96 0.28
CA ILE A 262 -4.43 15.66 0.89
C ILE A 262 -5.25 14.87 -0.11
N LEU A 263 -4.80 13.65 -0.42
CA LEU A 263 -5.49 12.72 -1.31
C LEU A 263 -5.87 11.45 -0.57
N ALA A 264 -6.97 10.82 -0.95
CA ALA A 264 -7.38 9.54 -0.40
C ALA A 264 -8.08 8.65 -1.42
N SER A 265 -7.85 7.34 -1.33
CA SER A 265 -8.56 6.34 -2.11
C SER A 265 -8.62 5.00 -1.36
N LEU A 266 -9.52 4.13 -1.80
CA LEU A 266 -9.52 2.70 -1.45
C LEU A 266 -8.64 1.87 -2.40
N ASP A 267 -8.11 2.50 -3.46
CA ASP A 267 -7.20 1.90 -4.43
C ASP A 267 -5.81 2.58 -4.30
N PRO A 268 -4.76 1.85 -3.91
CA PRO A 268 -3.45 2.43 -3.68
C PRO A 268 -2.74 2.83 -4.98
N VAL A 269 -3.02 2.16 -6.09
CA VAL A 269 -2.43 2.47 -7.41
C VAL A 269 -3.02 3.76 -7.94
N ALA A 270 -4.35 3.92 -7.84
CA ALA A 270 -5.06 5.12 -8.21
C ALA A 270 -4.58 6.34 -7.39
N LEU A 271 -4.41 6.15 -6.08
CA LEU A 271 -3.93 7.21 -5.18
C LEU A 271 -2.53 7.72 -5.56
N ASP A 272 -1.57 6.81 -5.69
CA ASP A 272 -0.20 7.20 -6.04
C ASP A 272 -0.13 7.77 -7.46
N ARG A 273 -0.91 7.21 -8.40
CA ARG A 273 -1.04 7.77 -9.74
C ARG A 273 -1.55 9.21 -9.72
N ALA A 274 -2.65 9.48 -9.01
CA ALA A 274 -3.21 10.81 -8.88
C ALA A 274 -2.21 11.82 -8.27
N CYS A 275 -1.44 11.40 -7.25
CA CYS A 275 -0.39 12.23 -6.69
C CYS A 275 0.66 12.63 -7.76
N THR A 276 1.13 11.67 -8.56
CA THR A 276 2.11 11.95 -9.63
C THR A 276 1.53 12.83 -10.74
N ASP A 277 0.27 12.63 -11.12
CA ASP A 277 -0.41 13.43 -12.15
C ASP A 277 -0.63 14.88 -11.68
N LEU A 278 -0.95 15.10 -10.40
CA LEU A 278 -1.07 16.44 -9.82
C LEU A 278 0.27 17.16 -9.74
N VAL A 279 1.36 16.45 -9.42
CA VAL A 279 2.72 17.02 -9.51
C VAL A 279 3.02 17.47 -10.95
N ARG A 280 2.74 16.61 -11.94
CA ARG A 280 3.01 16.90 -13.36
C ARG A 280 2.16 18.05 -13.90
N SER A 281 0.91 18.14 -13.47
CA SER A 281 -0.04 19.18 -13.90
C SER A 281 0.09 20.50 -13.11
N SER A 282 0.83 20.51 -11.99
CA SER A 282 1.09 21.72 -11.20
C SER A 282 1.66 22.86 -12.06
N LYS A 283 1.29 24.10 -11.75
CA LYS A 283 1.83 25.30 -12.42
C LYS A 283 3.17 25.75 -11.83
N ASP A 284 3.57 25.19 -10.69
CA ASP A 284 4.83 25.51 -10.04
C ASP A 284 6.01 24.99 -10.89
N HIS A 285 6.92 25.89 -11.28
CA HIS A 285 8.12 25.52 -12.04
C HIS A 285 9.06 24.58 -11.27
N GLY A 286 8.99 24.59 -9.94
CA GLY A 286 9.70 23.70 -9.04
C GLY A 286 9.46 22.21 -9.28
N LYS A 287 8.27 21.86 -9.82
CA LYS A 287 7.87 20.48 -10.08
C LYS A 287 8.87 19.67 -10.90
N LYS A 288 9.66 20.33 -11.74
CA LYS A 288 10.68 19.70 -12.59
C LYS A 288 11.67 18.85 -11.80
N HIS A 289 11.98 19.22 -10.55
CA HIS A 289 12.92 18.48 -9.71
C HIS A 289 12.32 17.16 -9.23
N LEU A 290 11.06 17.19 -8.78
CA LEU A 290 10.37 15.97 -8.37
C LEU A 290 10.07 15.05 -9.57
N ILE A 291 9.69 15.64 -10.70
CA ILE A 291 9.50 14.91 -11.97
C ILE A 291 10.80 14.23 -12.41
N GLU A 292 11.93 14.94 -12.39
CA GLU A 292 13.23 14.34 -12.72
C GLU A 292 13.55 13.17 -11.80
N ARG A 293 13.35 13.32 -10.48
CA ARG A 293 13.62 12.25 -9.53
C ARG A 293 12.74 11.02 -9.81
N ILE A 294 11.46 11.24 -10.11
CA ILE A 294 10.53 10.15 -10.44
C ILE A 294 10.97 9.45 -11.72
N ASP A 295 11.26 10.20 -12.78
CA ASP A 295 11.54 9.66 -14.11
C ASP A 295 12.92 9.00 -14.17
N SER A 296 13.97 9.60 -13.59
CA SER A 296 15.33 9.06 -13.62
C SER A 296 15.52 7.81 -12.78
N ARG A 297 14.57 7.50 -11.88
CA ARG A 297 14.52 6.26 -11.09
C ARG A 297 13.41 5.30 -11.53
N HIS A 298 12.76 5.58 -12.67
CA HIS A 298 11.68 4.76 -13.21
C HIS A 298 10.49 4.58 -12.25
N GLY A 299 10.20 5.55 -11.37
CA GLY A 299 9.25 5.37 -10.26
C GLY A 299 7.86 4.91 -10.71
N MET A 300 7.41 5.32 -11.91
CA MET A 300 6.13 4.91 -12.49
C MET A 300 6.03 3.39 -12.74
N HIS A 301 7.16 2.70 -12.95
CA HIS A 301 7.20 1.24 -13.17
C HIS A 301 6.63 0.45 -11.98
N THR A 302 6.74 1.01 -10.75
CA THR A 302 6.07 0.43 -9.57
C THR A 302 4.56 0.35 -9.77
N LEU A 303 3.94 1.38 -10.35
CA LEU A 303 2.50 1.42 -10.59
C LEU A 303 2.09 0.47 -11.71
N ASP A 304 2.89 0.38 -12.76
CA ASP A 304 2.66 -0.54 -13.88
C ASP A 304 2.65 -1.99 -13.38
N HIS A 305 3.64 -2.39 -12.58
CA HIS A 305 3.69 -3.74 -12.01
C HIS A 305 2.59 -3.99 -10.98
N ALA A 306 2.29 -3.01 -10.13
CA ALA A 306 1.21 -3.08 -9.15
C ALA A 306 -0.17 -3.31 -9.80
N GLU A 307 -0.48 -2.58 -10.89
CA GLU A 307 -1.70 -2.78 -11.67
C GLU A 307 -1.72 -4.15 -12.35
N ALA A 308 -0.60 -4.59 -12.92
CA ALA A 308 -0.47 -5.92 -13.53
C ALA A 308 -0.69 -7.07 -12.53
N LEU A 309 -0.34 -6.86 -11.26
CA LEU A 309 -0.60 -7.78 -10.15
C LEU A 309 -2.04 -7.72 -9.61
N GLY A 310 -2.87 -6.83 -10.14
CA GLY A 310 -4.26 -6.65 -9.72
C GLY A 310 -4.42 -5.95 -8.37
N MET A 311 -3.43 -5.15 -7.93
CA MET A 311 -3.52 -4.42 -6.66
C MET A 311 -4.43 -3.18 -6.74
N GLY A 312 -4.70 -2.68 -7.95
CA GLY A 312 -5.52 -1.50 -8.19
C GLY A 312 -5.45 -1.07 -9.66
N SER A 313 -5.91 0.14 -9.97
CA SER A 313 -5.84 0.70 -11.31
C SER A 313 -5.14 2.05 -11.37
N GLN A 314 -4.40 2.29 -12.45
CA GLN A 314 -3.89 3.62 -12.79
C GLN A 314 -4.96 4.54 -13.38
N LYS A 315 -6.14 4.02 -13.72
CA LYS A 315 -7.30 4.85 -14.08
C LYS A 315 -8.04 5.25 -12.82
N TYR A 316 -8.44 6.51 -12.74
CA TYR A 316 -9.17 7.03 -11.59
C TYR A 316 -10.08 8.21 -11.98
N GLU A 317 -11.10 8.43 -11.16
CA GLU A 317 -11.90 9.65 -11.13
C GLU A 317 -11.39 10.55 -9.99
N LEU A 318 -10.94 11.75 -10.31
CA LEU A 318 -10.51 12.73 -9.31
C LEU A 318 -11.72 13.54 -8.81
N ILE A 319 -11.96 13.52 -7.52
CA ILE A 319 -13.06 14.23 -6.85
C ILE A 319 -12.46 15.31 -5.94
N GLU A 320 -12.54 16.57 -6.37
CA GLU A 320 -12.13 17.72 -5.57
C GLU A 320 -13.19 18.04 -4.50
N LEU A 321 -12.77 18.26 -3.25
CA LEU A 321 -13.63 18.44 -2.09
C LEU A 321 -13.56 19.85 -1.44
N ASP A 322 -12.72 20.75 -1.98
CA ASP A 322 -12.55 22.13 -1.45
C ASP A 322 -13.81 23.00 -1.58
#